data_AF-A0A8J6FAI3-F1
#
_entry.id   AF-A0A8J6FAI3-F1
#
_cell.length_a   1.000
_cell.length_b   1.000
_cell.length_c   1.000
_cell.angle_alpha   90.00
_cell.angle_beta   90.00
_cell.angle_gamma   90.00
#
_symmetry.space_group_name_H-M   'P 1'
#
loop_
_entity.id
_entity.type
_entity.pdbx_description
1 polymer ?
#
loop_
_entity_poly.entity_id
_entity_poly.type
_entity_poly.pdbx_seq_one_letter_code
_entity_poly.pdbx_strand_id
1 'polypeptide(L)'
;MSSVLSYENAVHAVAGALGSVTAMSLFYPLDTARLRLQVDEQRKSRSTPAVLMEIIREEGLLAPYRGWFPVISSLCCSNFVYFYTFNSLKSLWIKGTASTTGKDLMIGFVAGVVNVLLTTPLWVVNTRLKLQGAKFRNDDIKPTTYTGISDAFQKILQKEGVLALWNGTLPSLLLVFNPAIQFMFYEGLKRQLLSQQEELSSLQVFVIGAVAKAIATTVTYPLQTVQSVLRFGHEKLNPEKRILGNLFSIIHLLKQRIRRLGFLGLYKGLEAKLLQTVLTAALMFLVYEKLTTLTFRIMALKGK
;
A
#
# COMPACT_ATOMS: atom_id res chain seq x y z
N MET A 1 -16.67 3.56 26.62
CA MET A 1 -15.45 4.23 26.12
C MET A 1 -14.17 3.76 26.84
N SER A 2 -14.27 3.11 28.01
CA SER A 2 -13.14 2.65 28.85
C SER A 2 -12.47 1.32 28.45
N SER A 3 -13.03 0.54 27.52
CA SER A 3 -12.41 -0.74 27.08
C SER A 3 -11.43 -0.64 25.91
N VAL A 4 -11.39 0.51 25.22
CA VAL A 4 -10.54 0.71 24.02
C VAL A 4 -9.08 0.98 24.42
N LEU A 5 -8.85 1.49 25.64
CA LEU A 5 -7.55 1.88 26.19
C LEU A 5 -7.00 0.87 27.23
N SER A 6 -7.35 -0.41 27.11
CA SER A 6 -6.70 -1.45 27.91
C SER A 6 -5.19 -1.47 27.63
N TYR A 7 -4.37 -1.68 28.67
CA TYR A 7 -2.92 -1.80 28.56
C TYR A 7 -2.51 -2.84 27.51
N GLU A 8 -3.23 -3.96 27.42
CA GLU A 8 -2.99 -5.00 26.43
C GLU A 8 -3.24 -4.50 24.99
N ASN A 9 -4.33 -3.79 24.76
CA ASN A 9 -4.65 -3.20 23.45
C ASN A 9 -3.59 -2.17 23.03
N ALA A 10 -3.09 -1.37 23.98
CA ALA A 10 -2.01 -0.41 23.73
C ALA A 10 -0.70 -1.12 23.38
N VAL A 11 -0.33 -2.18 24.11
CA VAL A 11 0.88 -2.98 23.82
C VAL A 11 0.79 -3.64 22.45
N HIS A 12 -0.35 -4.25 22.10
CA HIS A 12 -0.55 -4.84 20.78
C HIS A 12 -0.54 -3.79 19.66
N ALA A 13 -1.16 -2.62 19.88
CA ALA A 13 -1.15 -1.54 18.90
C ALA A 13 0.26 -0.98 18.66
N VAL A 14 1.03 -0.75 19.73
CA VAL A 14 2.42 -0.26 19.64
C VAL A 14 3.33 -1.31 19.00
N ALA A 15 3.22 -2.58 19.40
CA ALA A 15 3.99 -3.66 18.80
C ALA A 15 3.67 -3.84 17.30
N GLY A 16 2.39 -3.74 16.92
CA GLY A 16 1.95 -3.77 15.53
C GLY A 16 2.47 -2.57 14.72
N ALA A 17 2.42 -1.36 15.30
CA ALA A 17 2.94 -0.16 14.65
C ALA A 17 4.47 -0.21 14.46
N LEU A 18 5.22 -0.58 15.50
CA LEU A 18 6.67 -0.73 15.43
C LEU A 18 7.09 -1.85 14.47
N GLY A 19 6.40 -2.98 14.49
CA GLY A 19 6.62 -4.08 13.55
C GLY A 19 6.36 -3.66 12.10
N SER A 20 5.28 -2.90 11.86
CA SER A 20 4.96 -2.35 10.54
C SER A 20 6.00 -1.34 10.06
N VAL A 21 6.43 -0.41 10.92
CA VAL A 21 7.48 0.58 10.60
C VAL A 21 8.81 -0.11 10.32
N THR A 22 9.18 -1.11 11.11
CA THR A 22 10.42 -1.88 10.94
C THR A 22 10.40 -2.65 9.62
N ALA A 23 9.32 -3.37 9.33
CA ALA A 23 9.18 -4.11 8.08
C ALA A 23 9.16 -3.18 6.85
N MET A 24 8.43 -2.07 6.95
CA MET A 24 8.37 -1.06 5.89
C MET A 24 9.75 -0.45 5.64
N SER A 25 10.53 -0.19 6.69
CA SER A 25 11.89 0.35 6.57
C SER A 25 12.85 -0.66 5.97
N LEU A 26 12.83 -1.91 6.44
CA LEU A 26 13.71 -2.98 5.94
C LEU A 26 13.46 -3.28 4.46
N PHE A 27 12.19 -3.32 4.05
CA PHE A 27 11.80 -3.64 2.67
C PHE A 27 11.46 -2.41 1.83
N TYR A 28 11.81 -1.21 2.32
CA TYR A 28 11.62 0.04 1.59
C TYR A 28 12.31 0.07 0.22
N PRO A 29 13.55 -0.46 0.06
CA PRO A 29 14.20 -0.50 -1.25
C PRO A 29 13.38 -1.24 -2.32
N LEU A 30 12.69 -2.32 -1.94
CA LEU A 30 11.84 -3.09 -2.87
C LEU A 30 10.65 -2.25 -3.35
N ASP A 31 10.07 -1.42 -2.48
CA ASP A 31 9.01 -0.50 -2.86
C ASP A 31 9.51 0.59 -3.83
N THR A 32 10.73 1.09 -3.61
CA THR A 32 11.37 2.06 -4.51
C THR A 32 11.66 1.44 -5.88
N ALA A 33 12.20 0.22 -5.93
CA ALA A 33 12.45 -0.48 -7.19
C ALA A 33 11.15 -0.72 -7.97
N ARG A 34 10.12 -1.21 -7.28
CA ARG A 34 8.77 -1.39 -7.84
C ARG A 34 8.24 -0.08 -8.41
N LEU A 35 8.22 0.98 -7.62
CA LEU A 35 7.60 2.25 -8.02
C LEU A 35 8.32 2.86 -9.24
N ARG A 36 9.65 2.77 -9.28
CA ARG A 36 10.43 3.20 -10.45
C ARG A 36 10.08 2.41 -11.70
N LEU A 37 9.96 1.08 -11.61
CA LEU A 37 9.57 0.25 -12.76
C LEU A 37 8.13 0.48 -13.21
N GLN A 38 7.24 0.87 -12.28
CA GLN A 38 5.85 1.20 -12.61
C GLN A 38 5.74 2.54 -13.34
N VAL A 39 6.49 3.55 -12.91
CA VAL A 39 6.43 4.92 -13.45
C VAL A 39 7.36 5.15 -14.64
N ASP A 40 8.58 4.62 -14.61
CA ASP A 40 9.53 4.71 -15.72
C ASP A 40 9.30 3.58 -16.73
N GLU A 41 8.42 3.86 -17.70
CA GLU A 41 8.05 2.91 -18.76
C GLU A 41 9.24 2.44 -19.59
N GLN A 42 10.25 3.27 -19.77
CA GLN A 42 11.41 2.95 -20.62
C GLN A 42 12.50 2.17 -19.86
N ARG A 43 12.47 2.17 -18.52
CA ARG A 43 13.38 1.33 -17.75
C ARG A 43 13.08 -0.15 -17.99
N LYS A 44 14.12 -0.91 -18.34
CA LYS A 44 14.01 -2.35 -18.61
C LYS A 44 13.69 -3.06 -17.29
N SER A 45 12.66 -3.91 -17.32
CA SER A 45 12.31 -4.77 -16.18
C SER A 45 13.33 -5.90 -16.09
N ARG A 46 14.44 -5.64 -15.40
CA ARG A 46 15.41 -6.67 -14.97
C ARG A 46 14.99 -7.21 -13.61
N SER A 47 15.70 -8.22 -13.12
CA SER A 47 15.51 -8.75 -11.77
C SER A 47 15.60 -7.64 -10.72
N THR A 48 14.82 -7.77 -9.64
CA THR A 48 14.75 -6.75 -8.59
C THR A 48 16.13 -6.33 -8.04
N PRO A 49 17.07 -7.26 -7.78
CA PRO A 49 18.41 -6.89 -7.30
C PRO A 49 19.22 -6.10 -8.33
N ALA A 50 19.07 -6.41 -9.63
CA ALA A 50 19.76 -5.69 -10.68
C ALA A 50 19.27 -4.23 -10.78
N VAL A 51 17.95 -4.03 -10.65
CA VAL A 51 17.36 -2.68 -10.63
C VAL A 51 17.81 -1.90 -9.41
N LEU A 52 17.86 -2.52 -8.23
CA LEU A 52 18.38 -1.89 -7.01
C LEU A 52 19.86 -1.50 -7.16
N MET A 53 20.69 -2.39 -7.70
CA MET A 53 22.11 -2.11 -7.93
C MET A 53 22.30 -0.97 -8.94
N GLU A 54 21.48 -0.92 -9.97
CA GLU A 54 21.47 0.17 -10.96
C GLU A 54 21.11 1.51 -10.31
N ILE A 55 20.08 1.55 -9.46
CA ILE A 55 19.69 2.76 -8.71
C ILE A 55 20.84 3.25 -7.81
N ILE A 56 21.48 2.32 -7.09
CA ILE A 56 22.61 2.64 -6.21
C ILE A 56 23.79 3.20 -7.00
N ARG A 57 24.09 2.64 -8.17
CA ARG A 57 25.18 3.12 -9.04
C ARG A 57 24.87 4.48 -9.68
N GLU A 58 23.62 4.72 -10.08
CA GLU A 58 23.21 5.93 -10.79
C GLU A 58 23.01 7.14 -9.85
N GLU A 59 22.56 6.90 -8.63
CA GLU A 59 22.07 7.95 -7.71
C GLU A 59 22.64 7.88 -6.28
N GLY A 60 23.44 6.86 -5.98
CA GLY A 60 24.09 6.68 -4.68
C GLY A 60 23.36 5.73 -3.73
N LEU A 61 24.05 5.38 -2.64
CA LEU A 61 23.60 4.37 -1.66
C LEU A 61 22.30 4.75 -0.92
N LEU A 62 22.00 6.04 -0.78
CA LEU A 62 20.80 6.54 -0.11
C LEU A 62 19.58 6.65 -1.03
N ALA A 63 19.75 6.49 -2.35
CA ALA A 63 18.68 6.65 -3.32
C ALA A 63 17.49 5.67 -3.13
N PRO A 64 17.70 4.38 -2.75
CA PRO A 64 16.59 3.48 -2.46
C PRO A 64 15.72 3.91 -1.27
N TYR A 65 16.26 4.70 -0.34
CA TYR A 65 15.57 5.20 0.86
C TYR A 65 14.98 6.61 0.68
N ARG A 66 15.05 7.18 -0.53
CA ARG A 66 14.49 8.51 -0.79
C ARG A 66 12.98 8.52 -0.53
N GLY A 67 12.51 9.53 0.20
CA GLY A 67 11.10 9.69 0.56
C GLY A 67 10.62 8.79 1.72
N TRP A 68 11.52 8.09 2.40
CA TRP A 68 11.18 7.20 3.52
C TRP A 68 10.43 7.93 4.65
N PHE A 69 10.95 9.08 5.07
CA PHE A 69 10.34 9.89 6.13
C PHE A 69 8.91 10.37 5.77
N PRO A 70 8.66 10.96 4.59
CA PRO A 70 7.29 11.27 4.15
C PRO A 70 6.33 10.08 4.16
N VAL A 71 6.79 8.91 3.71
CA VAL A 71 5.95 7.70 3.66
C VAL A 71 5.56 7.24 5.06
N ILE A 72 6.49 7.20 6.02
CA ILE A 72 6.18 6.82 7.40
C ILE A 72 5.27 7.86 8.07
N SER A 73 5.60 9.14 7.96
CA SER A 73 4.80 10.22 8.54
C SER A 73 3.36 10.16 8.03
N SER A 74 3.19 9.94 6.73
CA SER A 74 1.86 9.82 6.13
C SER A 74 1.16 8.53 6.49
N LEU A 75 1.89 7.43 6.70
CA LEU A 75 1.30 6.17 7.19
C LEU A 75 0.73 6.35 8.60
N CYS A 76 1.47 7.02 9.49
CA CYS A 76 1.00 7.37 10.83
C CYS A 76 -0.25 8.25 10.77
N CYS A 77 -0.24 9.31 9.94
CA CYS A 77 -1.39 10.19 9.75
C CYS A 77 -2.59 9.45 9.15
N SER A 78 -2.37 8.63 8.12
CA SER A 78 -3.41 7.84 7.46
C SER A 78 -4.06 6.84 8.41
N ASN A 79 -3.28 6.16 9.25
CA ASN A 79 -3.82 5.23 10.24
C ASN A 79 -4.63 5.98 11.30
N PHE A 80 -4.14 7.12 11.78
CA PHE A 80 -4.88 7.95 12.73
C PHE A 80 -6.23 8.40 12.16
N VAL A 81 -6.25 8.94 10.93
CA VAL A 81 -7.48 9.36 10.24
C VAL A 81 -8.44 8.20 10.03
N TYR A 82 -7.94 7.03 9.62
CA TYR A 82 -8.75 5.82 9.47
C TYR A 82 -9.43 5.43 10.78
N PHE A 83 -8.67 5.25 11.86
CA PHE A 83 -9.21 4.83 13.15
C PHE A 83 -10.14 5.88 13.76
N TYR A 84 -9.80 7.17 13.65
CA TYR A 84 -10.64 8.25 14.13
C TYR A 84 -11.98 8.30 13.38
N THR A 85 -11.95 8.22 12.05
CA THR A 85 -13.15 8.23 11.21
C THR A 85 -14.00 7.00 11.47
N PHE A 86 -13.39 5.82 11.50
CA PHE A 86 -14.07 4.55 11.77
C PHE A 86 -14.76 4.57 13.15
N ASN A 87 -14.04 4.97 14.20
CA ASN A 87 -14.60 5.03 15.55
C ASN A 87 -15.67 6.12 15.70
N SER A 88 -15.51 7.26 15.03
CA SER A 88 -16.50 8.34 15.04
C SER A 88 -17.80 7.92 14.34
N LEU A 89 -17.71 7.31 13.15
CA LEU A 89 -18.87 6.77 12.44
C LEU A 89 -19.55 5.66 13.26
N LYS A 90 -18.75 4.74 13.82
CA LYS A 90 -19.24 3.65 14.66
C LYS A 90 -19.98 4.18 15.91
N SER A 91 -19.41 5.20 16.57
CA SER A 91 -20.00 5.87 17.73
C SER A 91 -21.32 6.58 17.43
N LEU A 92 -21.41 7.26 16.27
CA LEU A 92 -22.58 8.03 15.88
C LEU A 92 -23.77 7.15 15.45
N TRP A 93 -23.50 6.02 14.79
CA TRP A 93 -24.54 5.17 14.20
C TRP A 93 -24.94 3.94 15.03
N ILE A 94 -24.09 3.47 15.96
CA ILE A 94 -24.41 2.34 16.86
C ILE A 94 -25.11 2.80 18.15
N LYS A 95 -25.18 4.11 18.42
CA LYS A 95 -26.05 4.66 19.47
C LYS A 95 -27.53 4.52 19.05
N GLY A 96 -28.13 3.37 19.34
CA GLY A 96 -29.58 3.21 19.39
C GLY A 96 -30.23 2.19 18.44
N THR A 97 -29.48 1.42 17.64
CA THR A 97 -30.06 0.32 16.84
C THR A 97 -29.25 -0.97 16.91
N ALA A 98 -29.93 -2.11 16.94
CA ALA A 98 -29.32 -3.43 16.85
C ALA A 98 -28.45 -3.54 15.57
N SER A 99 -27.19 -3.94 15.74
CA SER A 99 -26.24 -4.21 14.64
C SER A 99 -26.86 -5.27 13.73
N THR A 100 -27.02 -4.91 12.47
CA THR A 100 -27.40 -5.83 11.39
C THR A 100 -26.21 -5.89 10.45
N THR A 101 -25.80 -7.08 10.02
CA THR A 101 -24.60 -7.31 9.18
C THR A 101 -24.51 -6.38 7.96
N GLY A 102 -25.65 -6.01 7.37
CA GLY A 102 -25.70 -5.06 6.25
C GLY A 102 -25.36 -3.61 6.64
N LYS A 103 -25.76 -3.14 7.83
CA LYS A 103 -25.42 -1.80 8.33
C LYS A 103 -23.94 -1.68 8.65
N ASP A 104 -23.35 -2.70 9.26
CA ASP A 104 -21.91 -2.72 9.57
C ASP A 104 -21.06 -2.73 8.29
N LEU A 105 -21.52 -3.42 7.24
CA LEU A 105 -20.87 -3.40 5.92
C LEU A 105 -20.94 -2.01 5.27
N MET A 106 -22.10 -1.35 5.32
CA MET A 106 -22.26 0.03 4.79
C MET A 106 -21.38 1.02 5.55
N ILE A 107 -21.28 0.90 6.88
CA ILE A 107 -20.40 1.74 7.71
C ILE A 107 -18.93 1.52 7.32
N GLY A 108 -18.51 0.26 7.17
CA GLY A 108 -17.16 -0.07 6.71
C GLY A 108 -16.85 0.51 5.33
N PHE A 109 -17.81 0.47 4.40
CA PHE A 109 -17.67 1.05 3.08
C PHE A 109 -17.54 2.58 3.12
N VAL A 110 -18.46 3.27 3.81
CA VAL A 110 -18.42 4.75 3.92
C VAL A 110 -17.14 5.20 4.63
N ALA A 111 -16.75 4.55 5.72
CA ALA A 111 -15.49 4.84 6.40
C ALA A 111 -14.28 4.62 5.47
N GLY A 112 -14.30 3.57 4.65
CA GLY A 112 -13.27 3.30 3.64
C GLY A 112 -13.18 4.40 2.59
N VAL A 113 -14.31 4.85 2.03
CA VAL A 113 -14.37 5.94 1.04
C VAL A 113 -13.85 7.25 1.64
N VAL A 114 -14.33 7.63 2.83
CA VAL A 114 -13.87 8.85 3.51
C VAL A 114 -12.37 8.79 3.79
N ASN A 115 -11.87 7.65 4.27
CA ASN A 115 -10.44 7.45 4.48
C ASN A 115 -9.64 7.62 3.18
N VAL A 116 -10.08 7.01 2.07
CA VAL A 116 -9.41 7.19 0.77
C VAL A 116 -9.41 8.66 0.35
N LEU A 117 -10.53 9.37 0.47
CA LEU A 117 -10.62 10.78 0.09
C LEU A 117 -9.70 11.68 0.92
N LEU A 118 -9.57 11.42 2.22
CA LEU A 118 -8.71 12.20 3.12
C LEU A 118 -7.22 11.86 2.96
N THR A 119 -6.90 10.60 2.64
CA THR A 119 -5.51 10.13 2.62
C THR A 119 -4.87 10.20 1.24
N THR A 120 -5.66 10.24 0.15
CA THR A 120 -5.13 10.31 -1.22
C THR A 120 -4.17 11.49 -1.45
N PRO A 121 -4.44 12.72 -0.96
CA PRO A 121 -3.50 13.84 -1.05
C PRO A 121 -2.11 13.54 -0.47
N LEU A 122 -2.06 12.89 0.70
CA LEU A 122 -0.81 12.47 1.33
C LEU A 122 -0.08 11.43 0.46
N TRP A 123 -0.82 10.46 -0.09
CA TRP A 123 -0.24 9.44 -0.96
C TRP A 123 0.32 10.01 -2.27
N VAL A 124 -0.34 11.01 -2.88
CA VAL A 124 0.17 11.72 -4.07
C VAL A 124 1.50 12.41 -3.75
N VAL A 125 1.55 13.14 -2.64
CA VAL A 125 2.78 13.83 -2.19
C VAL A 125 3.90 12.83 -1.92
N ASN A 126 3.62 11.71 -1.25
CA ASN A 126 4.61 10.67 -0.98
C ASN A 126 5.18 10.04 -2.26
N THR A 127 4.31 9.71 -3.21
CA THR A 127 4.75 9.14 -4.49
C THR A 127 5.70 10.10 -5.21
N ARG A 128 5.40 11.41 -5.21
CA ARG A 128 6.25 12.44 -5.83
C ARG A 128 7.56 12.65 -5.07
N LEU A 129 7.52 12.73 -3.74
CA LEU A 129 8.73 12.86 -2.90
C LEU A 129 9.64 11.64 -2.94
N LYS A 130 9.09 10.44 -3.17
CA LYS A 130 9.86 9.21 -3.36
C LYS A 130 10.54 9.18 -4.73
N LEU A 131 9.86 9.69 -5.75
CA LEU A 131 10.34 9.72 -7.13
C LEU A 131 11.15 10.96 -7.50
N GLN A 132 11.19 11.98 -6.64
CA GLN A 132 11.97 13.18 -6.88
C GLN A 132 13.45 12.86 -7.04
N GLY A 133 14.13 13.58 -7.93
CA GLY A 133 15.55 13.37 -8.23
C GLY A 133 15.93 11.97 -8.74
N ALA A 134 14.95 11.12 -9.06
CA ALA A 134 15.22 9.86 -9.75
C ALA A 134 15.62 10.16 -11.20
N LYS A 135 16.64 9.45 -11.70
CA LYS A 135 17.05 9.51 -13.10
C LYS A 135 16.09 8.67 -13.92
N PHE A 136 15.10 9.32 -14.50
CA PHE A 136 14.17 8.69 -15.43
C PHE A 136 14.86 8.49 -16.78
N ARG A 137 14.61 7.34 -17.41
CA ARG A 137 15.04 7.09 -18.79
C ARG A 137 14.07 7.68 -19.81
N ASN A 138 12.90 8.11 -19.36
CA ASN A 138 11.92 8.78 -20.18
C ASN A 138 12.16 10.30 -20.17
N ASP A 139 12.61 10.85 -21.30
CA ASP A 139 12.92 12.27 -21.48
C ASP A 139 11.70 13.19 -21.27
N ASP A 140 10.48 12.66 -21.36
CA ASP A 140 9.27 13.41 -21.07
C ASP A 140 9.09 13.71 -19.56
N ILE A 141 9.79 12.99 -18.68
CA ILE A 141 9.67 13.15 -17.23
C ILE A 141 10.68 14.20 -16.74
N LYS A 142 10.18 15.41 -16.48
CA LYS A 142 11.02 16.47 -15.89
C LYS A 142 11.24 16.20 -14.39
N PRO A 143 12.50 16.25 -13.91
CA PRO A 143 12.78 16.13 -12.50
C PRO A 143 12.15 17.31 -11.74
N THR A 144 11.35 17.00 -10.72
CA THR A 144 10.82 17.99 -9.78
C THR A 144 11.62 17.94 -8.48
N THR A 145 11.86 19.11 -7.90
CA THR A 145 12.56 19.27 -6.63
C THR A 145 11.62 19.83 -5.58
N TYR A 146 11.53 19.12 -4.46
CA TYR A 146 10.75 19.53 -3.30
C TYR A 146 11.67 19.59 -2.09
N THR A 147 11.56 20.63 -1.28
CA THR A 147 12.34 20.77 -0.04
C THR A 147 11.75 19.95 1.11
N GLY A 148 10.45 19.61 1.01
CA GLY A 148 9.74 18.82 2.01
C GLY A 148 8.28 18.56 1.64
N ILE A 149 7.51 18.03 2.60
CA ILE A 149 6.09 17.68 2.43
C ILE A 149 5.24 18.92 2.15
N SER A 150 5.45 20.00 2.92
CA SER A 150 4.70 21.27 2.76
C SER A 150 4.97 21.95 1.42
N ASP A 151 6.23 22.03 1.02
CA ASP A 151 6.65 22.57 -0.28
C ASP A 151 6.09 21.74 -1.44
N ALA A 152 6.05 20.41 -1.29
CA ALA A 152 5.39 19.54 -2.27
C ALA A 152 3.89 19.83 -2.38
N PHE A 153 3.18 19.95 -1.25
CA PHE A 153 1.76 20.34 -1.28
C PHE A 153 1.54 21.68 -1.99
N GLN A 154 2.31 22.70 -1.62
CA GLN A 154 2.15 24.04 -2.18
C GLN A 154 2.46 24.08 -3.68
N LYS A 155 3.55 23.44 -4.12
CA LYS A 155 3.92 23.38 -5.54
C LYS A 155 2.90 22.63 -6.38
N ILE A 156 2.32 21.55 -5.87
CA ILE A 156 1.26 20.80 -6.57
C ILE A 156 0.02 21.66 -6.72
N LEU A 157 -0.43 22.31 -5.64
CA LEU A 157 -1.59 23.19 -5.65
C LEU A 157 -1.43 24.35 -6.65
N GLN A 158 -0.25 24.98 -6.66
CA GLN A 158 0.02 26.13 -7.53
C GLN A 158 0.21 25.75 -9.01
N LYS A 159 0.88 24.62 -9.31
CA LYS A 159 1.24 24.25 -10.70
C LYS A 159 0.20 23.38 -11.40
N GLU A 160 -0.52 22.56 -10.65
CA GLU A 160 -1.41 21.52 -11.20
C GLU A 160 -2.86 21.64 -10.70
N GLY A 161 -3.09 22.49 -9.70
CA GLY A 161 -4.40 22.73 -9.12
C GLY A 161 -4.78 21.76 -8.00
N VAL A 162 -5.88 22.10 -7.31
CA VAL A 162 -6.38 21.36 -6.13
C VAL A 162 -6.69 19.91 -6.46
N LEU A 163 -7.34 19.65 -7.60
CA LEU A 163 -7.76 18.31 -8.01
C LEU A 163 -6.58 17.34 -8.26
N ALA A 164 -5.37 17.84 -8.52
CA ALA A 164 -4.19 17.00 -8.74
C ALA A 164 -3.81 16.17 -7.50
N LEU A 165 -4.17 16.62 -6.30
CA LEU A 165 -3.97 15.88 -5.05
C LEU A 165 -4.87 14.63 -4.93
N TRP A 166 -5.95 14.56 -5.71
CA TRP A 166 -6.86 13.41 -5.75
C TRP A 166 -6.59 12.49 -6.96
N ASN A 167 -5.48 12.69 -7.66
CA ASN A 167 -5.08 11.79 -8.74
C ASN A 167 -4.83 10.38 -8.19
N GLY A 168 -5.52 9.41 -8.81
CA GLY A 168 -5.48 8.01 -8.37
C GLY A 168 -6.54 7.63 -7.33
N THR A 169 -7.50 8.51 -7.00
CA THR A 169 -8.62 8.18 -6.08
C THR A 169 -9.45 7.00 -6.61
N LEU A 170 -9.92 7.04 -7.87
CA LEU A 170 -10.72 5.93 -8.42
C LEU A 170 -9.99 4.57 -8.40
N PRO A 171 -8.74 4.43 -8.88
CA PRO A 171 -8.06 3.16 -8.76
C PRO A 171 -7.81 2.77 -7.30
N SER A 172 -7.63 3.72 -6.38
CA SER A 172 -7.57 3.41 -4.94
C SER A 172 -8.88 2.84 -4.40
N LEU A 173 -10.02 3.38 -4.80
CA LEU A 173 -11.34 2.85 -4.44
C LEU A 173 -11.56 1.44 -5.00
N LEU A 174 -11.20 1.21 -6.26
CA LEU A 174 -11.27 -0.12 -6.87
C LEU A 174 -10.31 -1.12 -6.20
N LEU A 175 -9.16 -0.67 -5.71
CA LEU A 175 -8.24 -1.52 -4.95
C LEU A 175 -8.74 -1.88 -3.55
N VAL A 176 -9.82 -1.28 -3.04
CA VAL A 176 -10.48 -1.73 -1.80
C VAL A 176 -11.05 -3.15 -1.96
N PHE A 177 -11.26 -3.63 -3.19
CA PHE A 177 -11.61 -5.04 -3.44
C PHE A 177 -10.43 -6.01 -3.29
N ASN A 178 -9.17 -5.53 -3.20
CA ASN A 178 -8.01 -6.41 -3.10
C ASN A 178 -8.05 -7.34 -1.86
N PRO A 179 -8.34 -6.85 -0.63
CA PRO A 179 -8.54 -7.72 0.52
C PRO A 179 -9.68 -8.73 0.36
N ALA A 180 -10.76 -8.37 -0.32
CA ALA A 180 -11.88 -9.29 -0.58
C ALA A 180 -11.46 -10.45 -1.48
N ILE A 181 -10.70 -10.15 -2.56
CA ILE A 181 -10.10 -11.18 -3.43
C ILE A 181 -9.14 -12.06 -2.64
N GLN A 182 -8.27 -11.46 -1.82
CA GLN A 182 -7.35 -12.22 -0.96
C GLN A 182 -8.11 -13.15 -0.01
N PHE A 183 -9.15 -12.68 0.65
CA PHE A 183 -9.95 -13.47 1.58
C PHE A 183 -10.66 -14.63 0.87
N MET A 184 -11.24 -14.39 -0.30
CA MET A 184 -11.87 -15.42 -1.13
C MET A 184 -10.90 -16.57 -1.44
N PHE A 185 -9.68 -16.26 -1.91
CA PHE A 185 -8.67 -17.28 -2.19
C PHE A 185 -8.15 -17.95 -0.92
N TYR A 186 -7.97 -17.19 0.16
CA TYR A 186 -7.52 -17.72 1.45
C TYR A 186 -8.50 -18.75 2.01
N GLU A 187 -9.79 -18.42 2.10
CA GLU A 187 -10.82 -19.34 2.59
C GLU A 187 -11.02 -20.54 1.64
N GLY A 188 -10.95 -20.32 0.32
CA GLY A 188 -11.02 -21.41 -0.66
C GLY A 188 -9.91 -22.45 -0.48
N LEU A 189 -8.65 -21.99 -0.39
CA LEU A 189 -7.48 -22.86 -0.17
C LEU A 189 -7.49 -23.51 1.22
N LYS A 190 -7.88 -22.75 2.25
CA LYS A 190 -8.01 -23.24 3.63
C LYS A 190 -9.05 -24.37 3.72
N ARG A 191 -10.21 -24.21 3.10
CA ARG A 191 -11.27 -25.24 3.06
C ARG A 191 -10.81 -26.51 2.35
N GLN A 192 -10.03 -26.39 1.28
CA GLN A 192 -9.48 -27.54 0.58
C GLN A 192 -8.50 -28.34 1.46
N LEU A 193 -7.57 -27.67 2.16
CA LEU A 193 -6.64 -28.37 3.05
C LEU A 193 -7.33 -28.98 4.28
N LEU A 194 -8.30 -28.27 4.88
CA LEU A 194 -9.09 -28.80 5.99
C LEU A 194 -9.99 -29.98 5.60
N SER A 195 -10.27 -30.18 4.31
CA SER A 195 -10.97 -31.39 3.86
C SER A 195 -10.09 -32.65 3.94
N GLN A 196 -8.76 -32.47 4.08
CA GLN A 196 -7.77 -33.55 4.18
C GLN A 196 -7.13 -33.67 5.57
N GLN A 197 -7.31 -32.67 6.46
CA GLN A 197 -6.67 -32.58 7.78
C GLN A 197 -7.60 -31.89 8.78
N GLU A 198 -7.63 -32.36 10.04
CA GLU A 198 -8.47 -31.75 11.10
C GLU A 198 -7.98 -30.36 11.55
N GLU A 199 -6.66 -30.14 11.55
CA GLU A 199 -6.04 -28.86 11.94
C GLU A 199 -4.91 -28.47 10.98
N LEU A 200 -4.72 -27.16 10.80
CA LEU A 200 -3.66 -26.60 9.98
C LEU A 200 -2.51 -26.09 10.84
N SER A 201 -1.28 -26.44 10.45
CA SER A 201 -0.07 -25.87 11.04
C SER A 201 0.01 -24.35 10.77
N SER A 202 0.60 -23.61 11.70
CA SER A 202 0.89 -22.17 11.56
C SER A 202 1.62 -21.85 10.25
N LEU A 203 2.52 -22.74 9.80
CA LEU A 203 3.25 -22.58 8.54
C LEU A 203 2.35 -22.77 7.32
N GLN A 204 1.42 -23.73 7.35
CA GLN A 204 0.45 -23.91 6.26
C GLN A 204 -0.47 -22.69 6.15
N VAL A 205 -0.99 -22.20 7.29
CA VAL A 205 -1.81 -20.98 7.34
C VAL A 205 -1.04 -19.78 6.76
N PHE A 206 0.24 -19.65 7.11
CA PHE A 206 1.12 -18.62 6.57
C PHE A 206 1.29 -18.74 5.03
N VAL A 207 1.57 -19.95 4.53
CA VAL A 207 1.75 -20.20 3.09
C VAL A 207 0.47 -19.94 2.31
N ILE A 208 -0.69 -20.39 2.81
CA ILE A 208 -2.00 -20.11 2.20
C ILE A 208 -2.24 -18.61 2.14
N GLY A 209 -1.97 -17.89 3.23
CA GLY A 209 -2.06 -16.43 3.29
C GLY A 209 -1.16 -15.74 2.26
N ALA A 210 0.09 -16.19 2.13
CA ALA A 210 1.06 -15.64 1.18
C ALA A 210 0.62 -15.89 -0.28
N VAL A 211 0.17 -17.11 -0.61
CA VAL A 211 -0.31 -17.47 -1.94
C VAL A 211 -1.58 -16.67 -2.29
N ALA A 212 -2.56 -16.62 -1.39
CA ALA A 212 -3.78 -15.84 -1.60
C ALA A 212 -3.48 -14.36 -1.84
N LYS A 213 -2.53 -13.79 -1.08
CA LYS A 213 -2.09 -12.40 -1.26
C LYS A 213 -1.34 -12.19 -2.57
N ALA A 214 -0.53 -13.16 -3.01
CA ALA A 214 0.16 -13.11 -4.30
C ALA A 214 -0.82 -13.16 -5.48
N ILE A 215 -1.85 -14.01 -5.41
CA ILE A 215 -2.92 -14.08 -6.43
C ILE A 215 -3.68 -12.75 -6.47
N ALA A 216 -4.17 -12.27 -5.32
CA ALA A 216 -4.90 -11.00 -5.25
C ALA A 216 -4.06 -9.82 -5.76
N THR A 217 -2.77 -9.78 -5.39
CA THR A 217 -1.84 -8.76 -5.86
C THR A 217 -1.64 -8.83 -7.36
N THR A 218 -1.47 -10.02 -7.93
CA THR A 218 -1.29 -10.21 -9.38
C THR A 218 -2.53 -9.76 -10.16
N VAL A 219 -3.73 -10.19 -9.74
CA VAL A 219 -5.00 -9.79 -10.38
C VAL A 219 -5.20 -8.28 -10.36
N THR A 220 -4.87 -7.64 -9.24
CA THR A 220 -5.04 -6.19 -9.07
C THR A 220 -3.84 -5.37 -9.53
N TYR A 221 -2.74 -6.02 -9.95
CA TYR A 221 -1.48 -5.34 -10.25
C TYR A 221 -1.57 -4.30 -11.37
N PRO A 222 -2.27 -4.55 -12.50
CA PRO A 222 -2.44 -3.54 -13.55
C PRO A 222 -3.04 -2.24 -13.00
N LEU A 223 -4.02 -2.35 -12.11
CA LEU A 223 -4.66 -1.20 -11.47
C LEU A 223 -3.71 -0.49 -10.49
N GLN A 224 -2.88 -1.24 -9.75
CA GLN A 224 -1.83 -0.67 -8.91
C GLN A 224 -0.79 0.12 -9.72
N THR A 225 -0.44 -0.38 -10.91
CA THR A 225 0.47 0.33 -11.84
C THR A 225 -0.16 1.64 -12.30
N VAL A 226 -1.42 1.65 -12.76
CA VAL A 226 -2.13 2.87 -13.15
C VAL A 226 -2.23 3.86 -11.98
N GLN A 227 -2.51 3.38 -10.78
CA GLN A 227 -2.54 4.23 -9.59
C GLN A 227 -1.21 4.95 -9.35
N SER A 228 -0.10 4.23 -9.39
CA SER A 228 1.24 4.81 -9.17
C SER A 228 1.58 5.87 -10.21
N VAL A 229 1.24 5.62 -11.47
CA VAL A 229 1.45 6.56 -12.58
C VAL A 229 0.59 7.82 -12.41
N LEU A 230 -0.71 7.67 -12.10
CA LEU A 230 -1.61 8.79 -11.86
C LEU A 230 -1.16 9.65 -10.67
N ARG A 231 -0.74 9.03 -9.57
CA ARG A 231 -0.24 9.74 -8.37
C ARG A 231 1.05 10.52 -8.66
N PHE A 232 1.90 10.04 -9.56
CA PHE A 232 3.10 10.76 -9.96
C PHE A 232 2.80 12.00 -10.84
N GLY A 233 1.73 11.97 -11.64
CA GLY A 233 1.15 13.17 -12.27
C GLY A 233 1.90 13.75 -13.50
N HIS A 234 2.92 13.07 -14.01
CA HIS A 234 3.77 13.61 -15.10
C HIS A 234 3.48 13.08 -16.51
N GLU A 235 2.48 12.24 -16.71
CA GLU A 235 2.05 11.97 -18.08
C GLU A 235 1.39 13.22 -18.68
N LYS A 236 1.78 13.54 -19.92
CA LYS A 236 1.09 14.48 -20.83
C LYS A 236 -0.31 13.94 -21.17
N LEU A 237 -1.17 13.71 -20.18
CA LEU A 237 -2.60 13.68 -20.43
C LEU A 237 -3.05 15.12 -20.59
N ASN A 238 -3.79 15.38 -21.68
CA ASN A 238 -4.44 16.66 -21.90
C ASN A 238 -5.11 17.15 -20.59
N PRO A 239 -4.98 18.44 -20.24
CA PRO A 239 -5.51 18.98 -18.99
C PRO A 239 -7.01 18.70 -18.79
N GLU A 240 -7.79 18.58 -19.86
CA GLU A 240 -9.22 18.19 -19.82
C GLU A 240 -9.45 16.72 -19.40
N LYS A 241 -8.49 15.82 -19.65
CA LYS A 241 -8.57 14.38 -19.28
C LYS A 241 -7.93 14.07 -17.93
N ARG A 242 -7.29 15.07 -17.29
CA ARG A 242 -6.76 14.98 -15.91
C ARG A 242 -7.86 15.06 -14.86
N ILE A 243 -9.04 15.55 -15.23
CA ILE A 243 -10.13 15.86 -14.31
C ILE A 243 -10.74 14.55 -13.82
N LEU A 244 -10.48 14.22 -12.54
CA LEU A 244 -11.11 13.13 -11.78
C LEU A 244 -11.15 11.82 -12.56
N GLY A 245 -10.02 11.11 -12.60
CA GLY A 245 -9.80 9.91 -13.40
C GLY A 245 -11.03 9.04 -13.62
N ASN A 246 -11.82 9.35 -14.65
CA ASN A 246 -12.97 8.55 -15.03
C ASN A 246 -12.50 7.14 -15.36
N LEU A 247 -13.39 6.14 -15.22
CA LEU A 247 -13.08 4.76 -15.63
C LEU A 247 -12.49 4.72 -17.05
N PHE A 248 -12.94 5.63 -17.92
CA PHE A 248 -12.38 5.82 -19.26
C PHE A 248 -10.89 6.16 -19.26
N SER A 249 -10.41 7.04 -18.37
CA SER A 249 -8.98 7.39 -18.25
C SER A 249 -8.16 6.20 -17.75
N ILE A 250 -8.68 5.42 -16.82
CA ILE A 250 -8.02 4.17 -16.35
C ILE A 250 -7.89 3.18 -17.50
N ILE A 251 -8.98 2.93 -18.23
CA ILE A 251 -9.01 2.01 -19.38
C ILE A 251 -8.10 2.54 -20.49
N HIS A 252 -8.09 3.85 -20.73
CA HIS A 252 -7.22 4.48 -21.72
C HIS A 252 -5.74 4.29 -21.39
N LEU A 253 -5.34 4.53 -20.13
CA LEU A 253 -3.97 4.31 -19.67
C LEU A 253 -3.56 2.84 -19.77
N LEU A 254 -4.43 1.91 -19.38
CA LEU A 254 -4.19 0.48 -19.55
C LEU A 254 -3.99 0.13 -21.02
N LYS A 255 -4.89 0.59 -21.90
CA LYS A 255 -4.82 0.31 -23.34
C LYS A 255 -3.58 0.94 -23.99
N GLN A 256 -3.24 2.17 -23.61
CA GLN A 256 -2.05 2.87 -24.08
C GLN A 256 -0.78 2.12 -23.65
N ARG A 257 -0.72 1.68 -22.39
CA ARG A 257 0.41 0.92 -21.86
C ARG A 257 0.55 -0.44 -22.54
N ILE A 258 -0.56 -1.16 -22.78
CA ILE A 258 -0.56 -2.42 -23.54
C ILE A 258 -0.05 -2.18 -24.97
N ARG A 259 -0.45 -1.10 -25.63
CA ARG A 259 0.01 -0.77 -26.99
C ARG A 259 1.52 -0.45 -27.03
N ARG A 260 2.06 0.22 -26.02
CA ARG A 260 3.47 0.65 -25.97
C ARG A 260 4.44 -0.44 -25.50
N LEU A 261 4.05 -1.21 -24.49
CA LEU A 261 4.93 -2.16 -23.78
C LEU A 261 4.47 -3.61 -23.87
N GLY A 262 3.33 -3.88 -24.52
CA GLY A 262 2.68 -5.18 -24.50
C GLY A 262 1.99 -5.48 -23.16
N PHE A 263 1.35 -6.65 -23.09
CA PHE A 263 0.63 -7.10 -21.89
C PHE A 263 1.53 -7.25 -20.65
N LEU A 264 2.75 -7.76 -20.85
CA LEU A 264 3.75 -7.91 -19.78
C LEU A 264 4.22 -6.56 -19.21
N GLY A 265 4.07 -5.47 -19.97
CA GLY A 265 4.38 -4.11 -19.51
C GLY A 265 3.54 -3.64 -18.31
N LEU A 266 2.34 -4.21 -18.12
CA LEU A 266 1.48 -3.92 -16.96
C LEU A 266 2.06 -4.47 -15.65
N TYR A 267 2.87 -5.53 -15.74
CA TYR A 267 3.43 -6.28 -14.61
C TYR A 267 4.87 -5.89 -14.26
N LYS A 268 5.39 -4.80 -14.82
CA LYS A 268 6.69 -4.25 -14.43
C LYS A 268 6.73 -3.95 -12.94
N GLY A 269 7.73 -4.53 -12.25
CA GLY A 269 7.90 -4.42 -10.79
C GLY A 269 7.05 -5.39 -9.96
N LEU A 270 6.28 -6.30 -10.58
CA LEU A 270 5.49 -7.30 -9.84
C LEU A 270 6.39 -8.15 -8.94
N GLU A 271 7.55 -8.58 -9.45
CA GLU A 271 8.54 -9.35 -8.68
C GLU A 271 8.93 -8.63 -7.39
N ALA A 272 9.33 -7.36 -7.47
CA ALA A 272 9.68 -6.55 -6.31
C ALA A 272 8.51 -6.43 -5.33
N LYS A 273 7.27 -6.29 -5.84
CA LYS A 273 6.07 -6.23 -4.99
C LYS A 273 5.77 -7.55 -4.29
N LEU A 274 5.89 -8.67 -4.99
CA LEU A 274 5.65 -10.00 -4.42
C LEU A 274 6.72 -10.33 -3.37
N LEU A 275 8.00 -10.07 -3.68
CA LEU A 275 9.09 -10.23 -2.72
C LEU A 275 8.87 -9.38 -1.47
N GLN A 276 8.57 -8.08 -1.63
CA GLN A 276 8.24 -7.20 -0.50
C GLN A 276 7.11 -7.76 0.34
N THR A 277 6.06 -8.27 -0.31
CA THR A 277 4.84 -8.76 0.36
C THR A 277 5.10 -10.03 1.16
N VAL A 278 5.80 -11.01 0.57
CA VAL A 278 6.13 -12.27 1.22
C VAL A 278 7.12 -12.04 2.36
N LEU A 279 8.16 -11.22 2.14
CA LEU A 279 9.16 -10.91 3.17
C LEU A 279 8.56 -10.12 4.34
N THR A 280 7.67 -9.16 4.07
CA THR A 280 6.94 -8.43 5.13
C THR A 280 6.08 -9.38 5.95
N ALA A 281 5.37 -10.30 5.30
CA ALA A 281 4.56 -11.30 6.01
C ALA A 281 5.43 -12.23 6.84
N ALA A 282 6.53 -12.75 6.28
CA ALA A 282 7.46 -13.63 6.98
C ALA A 282 8.07 -12.94 8.21
N LEU A 283 8.46 -11.67 8.07
CA LEU A 283 8.98 -10.89 9.19
C LEU A 283 7.91 -10.67 10.27
N MET A 284 6.67 -10.32 9.89
CA MET A 284 5.58 -10.18 10.87
C MET A 284 5.30 -11.48 11.61
N PHE A 285 5.33 -12.62 10.91
CA PHE A 285 5.17 -13.94 11.50
C PHE A 285 6.28 -14.25 12.52
N LEU A 286 7.55 -14.05 12.13
CA LEU A 286 8.70 -14.25 13.03
C LEU A 286 8.64 -13.33 14.25
N VAL A 287 8.30 -12.05 14.06
CA VAL A 287 8.17 -11.09 15.16
C VAL A 287 7.05 -11.52 16.10
N TYR A 288 5.90 -11.95 15.56
CA TYR A 288 4.79 -12.45 16.37
C TYR A 288 5.18 -13.67 17.20
N GLU A 289 5.82 -14.69 16.61
CA GLU A 289 6.27 -15.89 17.34
C GLU A 289 7.27 -15.56 18.46
N LYS A 290 8.20 -14.62 18.20
CA LYS A 290 9.17 -14.18 19.22
C LYS A 290 8.48 -13.42 20.34
N LEU A 291 7.52 -12.55 20.02
CA LEU A 291 6.75 -11.79 21.00
C LEU A 291 5.86 -12.71 21.86
N THR A 292 5.16 -13.67 21.28
CA THR A 292 4.33 -14.62 22.04
C THR A 292 5.19 -15.48 22.96
N THR A 293 6.30 -16.04 22.44
CA THR A 293 7.25 -16.82 23.26
C THR A 293 7.82 -16.01 24.42
N LEU A 294 8.21 -14.75 24.17
CA LEU A 294 8.71 -13.86 25.21
C LEU A 294 7.64 -13.56 26.27
N THR A 295 6.41 -13.30 25.82
CA THR A 295 5.27 -13.03 26.71
C THR A 295 4.96 -14.24 27.60
N PHE A 296 4.93 -15.46 27.03
CA PHE A 296 4.77 -16.69 27.80
C PHE A 296 5.90 -16.90 28.81
N ARG A 297 7.15 -16.61 28.46
CA ARG A 297 8.29 -16.68 29.41
C ARG A 297 8.14 -15.70 30.56
N ILE A 298 7.74 -14.45 30.28
CA ILE A 298 7.55 -13.42 31.31
C ILE A 298 6.37 -13.77 32.23
N MET A 299 5.27 -14.28 31.68
CA MET A 299 4.12 -14.74 32.48
C MET A 299 4.47 -15.96 33.33
N ALA A 300 5.26 -16.91 32.80
CA ALA A 300 5.74 -18.06 33.54
C ALA A 300 6.71 -17.69 34.68
N LEU A 301 7.48 -16.60 34.52
CA LEU A 301 8.38 -16.08 35.56
C LEU A 301 7.64 -15.31 36.66
N LYS A 302 6.47 -14.71 36.37
CA LYS A 302 5.61 -14.04 37.36
C LYS A 302 4.67 -14.99 38.13
N GLY A 303 4.58 -16.25 37.71
CA GLY A 303 3.78 -17.30 38.35
C GLY A 303 4.53 -18.14 39.40
N LYS A 304 5.72 -17.71 39.82
CA LYS A 304 6.49 -18.25 40.96
C LYS A 304 6.71 -17.14 41.97
#